data_AF-A0A0V0QSX8-F1
#
_entry.id   AF-A0A0V0QSX8-F1
#
_cell.length_a   1.000
_cell.length_b   1.000
_cell.length_c   1.000
_cell.angle_alpha   90.00
_cell.angle_beta   90.00
_cell.angle_gamma   90.00
#
_symmetry.space_group_name_H-M   'P 1'
#
loop_
_entity.id
_entity.type
_entity.pdbx_description
1 polymer ?
#
loop_
_entity_poly.entity_id
_entity_poly.type
_entity_poly.pdbx_seq_one_letter_code
_entity_poly.pdbx_strand_id
1 'polypeptide(L)'
;MSSLIIGGSKSELASHLSSKYLNNDKNSLLVYQGCKKSVSLPQFSNVSYTLQADAVNTQVANMSKYLKNQTVVGVLIEDLDSEYNRRLNPTEDFSKWINIENVSGLLKMWADGQNRPDNGSLILLENNKQKLAIPSFLKTR
;
A
#
# COMPACT_ATOMS: atom_id res chain seq x y z
N MET A 1 6.66 -7.03 21.26
CA MET A 1 6.28 -8.01 20.22
C MET A 1 5.79 -7.20 19.02
N SER A 2 6.38 -7.39 17.84
CA SER A 2 5.99 -6.66 16.63
C SER A 2 4.54 -6.99 16.27
N SER A 3 3.72 -5.98 15.99
CA SER A 3 2.32 -6.16 15.55
C SER A 3 2.13 -5.60 14.14
N LEU A 4 1.41 -6.35 13.29
CA LEU A 4 1.13 -6.02 11.90
C LEU A 4 -0.38 -6.00 11.66
N ILE A 5 -0.89 -4.88 11.14
CA ILE A 5 -2.26 -4.76 10.64
C ILE A 5 -2.22 -4.35 9.17
N ILE A 6 -3.01 -5.03 8.33
CA ILE A 6 -3.12 -4.77 6.89
C ILE A 6 -4.55 -4.32 6.57
N GLY A 7 -4.71 -3.18 5.89
CA GLY A 7 -6.01 -2.65 5.46
C GLY A 7 -6.07 -2.38 3.95
N GLY A 8 -7.08 -2.92 3.27
CA GLY A 8 -7.37 -2.64 1.85
C GLY A 8 -8.55 -1.67 1.68
N SER A 9 -9.57 -2.06 0.92
CA SER A 9 -10.83 -1.31 0.70
C SER A 9 -11.66 -1.03 1.96
N LYS A 10 -11.25 -1.54 3.12
CA LYS A 10 -11.81 -1.25 4.46
C LYS A 10 -10.75 -0.57 5.33
N SER A 11 -10.08 0.44 4.79
CA SER A 11 -8.96 1.13 5.42
C SER A 11 -9.38 1.82 6.72
N GLU A 12 -10.63 2.25 6.87
CA GLU A 12 -11.12 2.88 8.11
C GLU A 12 -11.16 1.88 9.27
N LEU A 13 -11.60 0.64 9.03
CA LEU A 13 -11.62 -0.40 10.06
C LEU A 13 -10.20 -0.76 10.50
N ALA A 14 -9.28 -0.93 9.57
CA ALA A 14 -7.86 -1.16 9.89
C ALA A 14 -7.28 0.01 10.71
N SER A 15 -7.66 1.24 10.39
CA SER A 15 -7.27 2.44 11.16
C SER A 15 -7.82 2.39 12.59
N HIS A 16 -9.10 2.04 12.75
CA HIS A 16 -9.76 1.94 14.04
C HIS A 16 -9.20 0.82 14.91
N LEU A 17 -8.90 -0.34 14.31
CA LEU A 17 -8.23 -1.43 15.02
C LEU A 17 -6.81 -1.04 15.41
N SER A 18 -6.10 -0.33 14.53
CA SER A 18 -4.74 0.08 14.81
C SER A 18 -4.64 1.10 15.94
N SER A 19 -5.60 2.02 16.07
CA SER A 19 -5.60 2.96 17.19
C SER A 19 -5.84 2.30 18.56
N LYS A 20 -6.40 1.09 18.58
CA LYS A 20 -6.74 0.36 19.81
C LYS A 20 -5.77 -0.78 20.15
N TYR A 21 -5.33 -1.52 19.14
CA TYR A 21 -4.67 -2.81 19.32
C TYR A 21 -3.25 -2.84 18.77
N LEU A 22 -2.82 -1.84 18.00
CA LEU A 22 -1.45 -1.78 17.54
C LEU A 22 -0.55 -1.36 18.71
N ASN A 23 0.52 -2.10 18.95
CA ASN A 23 1.42 -1.80 20.06
C ASN A 23 2.05 -0.40 19.86
N ASN A 24 2.23 0.32 20.97
CA ASN A 24 2.81 1.66 20.92
C ASN A 24 4.35 1.62 20.81
N ASP A 25 4.89 0.90 19.83
CA ASP A 25 6.33 0.74 19.61
C ASP A 25 6.75 0.98 18.16
N LYS A 26 8.04 1.31 17.96
CA LYS A 26 8.64 1.50 16.63
C LYS A 26 8.67 0.23 15.79
N ASN A 27 8.43 -0.92 16.43
CA ASN A 27 8.39 -2.23 15.80
C ASN A 27 7.00 -2.58 15.29
N SER A 28 5.98 -1.77 15.55
CA SER A 28 4.65 -1.98 15.01
C SER A 28 4.47 -1.33 13.64
N LEU A 29 3.72 -2.02 12.79
CA LEU A 29 3.58 -1.71 11.38
C LEU A 29 2.11 -1.75 10.97
N LEU A 30 1.65 -0.67 10.35
CA LEU A 30 0.35 -0.58 9.69
C LEU A 30 0.57 -0.40 8.20
N VAL A 31 0.01 -1.32 7.42
CA VAL A 31 0.13 -1.30 5.96
C VAL A 31 -1.24 -1.09 5.35
N TYR A 32 -1.36 -0.08 4.51
CA TYR A 32 -2.52 0.10 3.64
C TYR A 32 -2.22 -0.38 2.23
N GLN A 33 -3.16 -1.11 1.63
CA GLN A 33 -3.10 -1.45 0.22
C GLN A 33 -3.81 -0.37 -0.60
N GLY A 34 -3.06 0.32 -1.44
CA GLY A 34 -3.55 1.28 -2.41
C GLY A 34 -3.39 0.77 -3.84
N CYS A 35 -3.59 1.66 -4.80
CA CYS A 35 -3.44 1.37 -6.23
C CYS A 35 -2.47 2.36 -6.87
N LYS A 36 -1.61 1.89 -7.78
CA LYS A 36 -0.76 2.78 -8.58
C LYS A 36 -1.57 3.85 -9.34
N LYS A 37 -2.80 3.54 -9.77
CA LYS A 37 -3.63 4.48 -10.52
C LYS A 37 -4.04 5.72 -9.71
N SER A 38 -3.97 5.69 -8.38
CA SER A 38 -4.26 6.87 -7.55
C SER A 38 -3.15 7.92 -7.57
N VAL A 39 -1.91 7.54 -7.89
CA VAL A 39 -0.82 8.51 -8.04
C VAL A 39 -0.74 9.11 -9.44
N SER A 40 -1.54 8.62 -10.38
CA SER A 40 -1.72 9.17 -11.72
C SER A 40 -3.00 10.02 -11.79
N LEU A 41 -3.18 10.76 -12.90
CA LEU A 41 -4.40 11.52 -13.11
C LEU A 41 -5.64 10.61 -13.08
N PRO A 42 -6.77 11.07 -12.49
CA PRO A 42 -8.00 10.29 -12.46
C PRO A 42 -8.45 9.92 -13.86
N GLN A 43 -8.66 8.62 -14.10
CA GLN A 43 -9.20 8.13 -15.37
C GLN A 43 -10.73 8.13 -15.28
N PHE A 44 -11.39 8.83 -16.20
CA PHE A 44 -12.86 8.94 -16.22
C PHE A 44 -13.57 7.58 -16.24
N SER A 45 -12.99 6.58 -16.91
CA SER A 45 -13.55 5.23 -17.01
C SER A 45 -13.60 4.47 -15.68
N ASN A 46 -12.79 4.86 -14.69
CA ASN A 46 -12.66 4.16 -13.41
C ASN A 46 -12.63 5.13 -12.21
N VAL A 47 -13.37 6.23 -12.31
CA VAL A 47 -13.32 7.35 -11.34
C VAL A 47 -13.55 6.91 -9.89
N SER A 48 -14.55 6.05 -9.66
CA SER A 48 -14.89 5.57 -8.30
C SER A 48 -13.76 4.76 -7.69
N TYR A 49 -13.10 3.92 -8.49
CA TYR A 49 -11.97 3.11 -8.05
C TYR A 49 -10.74 3.98 -7.74
N THR A 50 -10.42 4.93 -8.63
CA THR A 50 -9.29 5.84 -8.41
C THR A 50 -9.50 6.75 -7.20
N LEU A 51 -10.74 7.19 -6.95
CA LEU A 51 -11.08 8.02 -5.79
C LEU A 51 -10.92 7.24 -4.47
N GLN A 52 -11.38 5.99 -4.42
CA GLN A 52 -11.18 5.14 -3.25
C GLN A 52 -9.69 4.90 -2.98
N ALA A 53 -8.92 4.62 -4.02
CA ALA A 53 -7.48 4.42 -3.89
C ALA A 53 -6.73 5.69 -3.46
N ASP A 54 -7.21 6.88 -3.83
CA ASP A 54 -6.65 8.15 -3.36
C ASP A 54 -7.03 8.49 -1.91
N ALA A 55 -8.25 8.12 -1.50
CA ALA A 55 -8.66 8.23 -0.10
C ALA A 55 -7.74 7.42 0.83
N VAL A 56 -7.27 6.24 0.37
CA VAL A 56 -6.27 5.45 1.10
C VAL A 56 -4.94 6.19 1.23
N ASN A 57 -4.48 6.90 0.20
CA ASN A 57 -3.26 7.71 0.27
C ASN A 57 -3.37 8.80 1.34
N THR A 58 -4.52 9.49 1.37
CA THR A 58 -4.83 10.49 2.38
C THR A 58 -4.88 9.88 3.78
N GLN A 59 -5.43 8.66 3.91
CA GLN A 59 -5.47 7.92 5.16
C GLN A 59 -4.08 7.56 5.68
N VAL A 60 -3.15 7.13 4.81
CA VAL A 60 -1.74 6.89 5.18
C VAL A 60 -1.11 8.16 5.76
N ALA A 61 -1.33 9.32 5.12
CA ALA A 61 -0.79 10.60 5.58
C ALA A 61 -1.40 11.05 6.92
N ASN A 62 -2.68 10.78 7.17
CA ASN A 62 -3.33 11.13 8.43
C ASN A 62 -2.90 10.19 9.56
N MET A 63 -2.87 8.89 9.29
CA MET A 63 -2.54 7.88 10.30
C MET A 63 -1.07 7.90 10.68
N SER A 64 -0.15 8.20 9.76
CA SER A 64 1.27 8.41 10.10
C SER A 64 1.49 9.57 11.08
N LYS A 65 0.72 10.65 10.97
CA LYS A 65 0.74 11.77 11.91
C LYS A 65 0.14 11.42 13.28
N TYR A 66 -0.86 10.55 13.29
CA TYR A 66 -1.53 10.08 14.52
C TYR A 66 -0.67 9.04 15.27
N LEU A 67 -0.19 8.03 14.55
CA LEU A 67 0.62 6.91 15.04
C LEU A 67 2.12 7.23 14.93
N LYS A 68 2.57 8.29 15.64
CA LYS A 68 3.94 8.83 15.51
C LYS A 68 5.06 7.86 15.91
N ASN A 69 4.74 6.94 16.80
CA ASN A 69 5.70 5.97 17.32
C ASN A 69 5.72 4.67 16.50
N GLN A 70 4.77 4.47 15.59
CA GLN A 70 4.67 3.29 14.73
C GLN A 70 5.09 3.65 13.30
N THR A 71 5.21 2.64 12.45
CA THR A 71 5.39 2.83 11.02
C THR A 71 4.07 2.61 10.30
N VAL A 72 3.59 3.62 9.57
CA VAL A 72 2.43 3.54 8.69
C VAL A 72 2.89 3.69 7.25
N VAL A 73 2.53 2.76 6.37
CA VAL A 73 2.93 2.81 4.95
C VAL A 73 1.77 2.44 4.04
N GLY A 74 1.74 3.02 2.85
CA GLY A 74 0.86 2.60 1.76
C GLY A 74 1.64 1.80 0.73
N VAL A 75 1.12 0.65 0.31
CA VAL A 75 1.68 -0.17 -0.77
C VAL A 75 0.76 -0.07 -1.98
N LEU A 76 1.25 0.54 -3.04
CA LEU A 76 0.55 0.76 -4.29
C LEU A 76 0.93 -0.35 -5.27
N ILE A 77 -0.06 -1.15 -5.63
CA ILE A 77 0.07 -2.28 -6.55
C ILE A 77 -0.80 -1.96 -7.78
N GLU A 78 -0.37 -2.41 -8.95
CA GLU A 78 -1.19 -2.38 -10.17
C GLU A 78 -1.78 -3.76 -10.41
N ASP A 79 -0.99 -4.68 -10.98
CA ASP A 79 -1.44 -6.03 -11.28
C ASP A 79 -0.72 -7.06 -10.40
N LEU A 80 -1.49 -7.75 -9.57
CA LEU A 80 -1.01 -8.86 -8.75
C LEU A 80 -1.14 -10.17 -9.53
N ASP A 81 -0.08 -10.96 -9.55
CA ASP A 81 -0.08 -12.29 -10.13
C ASP A 81 -0.82 -13.27 -9.23
N SER A 82 -2.12 -13.42 -9.50
CA SER A 82 -3.01 -14.36 -8.82
C SER A 82 -3.80 -15.16 -9.83
N GLU A 83 -4.17 -16.39 -9.46
CA GLU A 83 -5.01 -17.26 -10.31
C GLU A 83 -6.32 -16.56 -10.72
N TYR A 84 -6.91 -15.78 -9.81
CA TYR A 84 -8.11 -14.99 -10.09
C TYR A 84 -7.87 -13.94 -11.18
N ASN A 85 -6.79 -13.15 -11.08
CA ASN A 85 -6.47 -12.15 -12.09
C ASN A 85 -6.12 -12.78 -13.44
N ARG A 86 -5.39 -13.91 -13.44
CA ARG A 86 -5.07 -14.65 -14.68
C ARG A 86 -6.32 -15.17 -15.38
N ARG A 87 -7.33 -15.64 -14.63
CA ARG A 87 -8.62 -16.06 -15.21
C ARG A 87 -9.37 -14.89 -15.84
N LEU A 88 -9.32 -13.70 -15.25
CA LEU A 88 -9.98 -12.51 -15.78
C LEU A 88 -9.27 -11.91 -16.99
N ASN A 89 -7.94 -12.03 -17.06
CA ASN A 89 -7.13 -11.47 -18.13
C ASN A 89 -6.18 -12.53 -18.73
N PRO A 90 -6.70 -13.56 -19.41
CA PRO A 90 -5.91 -14.72 -19.83
C PRO A 90 -4.89 -14.42 -20.94
N THR A 91 -5.03 -13.29 -21.64
CA THR A 91 -4.17 -12.90 -22.76
C THR A 91 -3.11 -11.86 -22.39
N GLU A 92 -3.07 -11.43 -21.13
CA GLU A 92 -2.11 -10.42 -20.66
C GLU A 92 -0.70 -11.00 -20.47
N ASP A 93 0.28 -10.09 -20.49
CA ASP A 93 1.67 -10.44 -20.24
C ASP A 93 1.95 -10.54 -18.72
N PHE A 94 1.79 -11.74 -18.17
CA PHE A 94 1.98 -12.00 -16.73
C PHE A 94 3.41 -11.73 -16.24
N SER A 95 4.41 -11.59 -17.13
CA SER A 95 5.79 -11.26 -16.72
C SER A 95 5.91 -9.86 -16.09
N LYS A 96 4.94 -8.98 -16.36
CA LYS A 96 4.86 -7.62 -15.79
C LYS A 96 4.11 -7.57 -14.47
N TRP A 97 3.43 -8.66 -14.10
CA TRP A 97 2.62 -8.71 -12.89
C TRP A 97 3.50 -8.94 -11.67
N ILE A 98 3.03 -8.42 -10.53
CA ILE A 98 3.74 -8.48 -9.27
C ILE A 98 3.43 -9.82 -8.63
N ASN A 99 4.48 -10.60 -8.37
CA ASN A 99 4.35 -11.90 -7.76
C ASN A 99 3.93 -11.75 -6.26
N ILE A 100 2.95 -12.55 -5.83
CA ILE A 100 2.38 -12.45 -4.48
C ILE A 100 3.37 -12.84 -3.38
N GLU A 101 4.25 -13.82 -3.65
CA GLU A 101 5.30 -14.24 -2.74
C GLU A 101 6.26 -13.07 -2.47
N ASN A 102 6.60 -12.28 -3.49
CA ASN A 102 7.44 -11.09 -3.32
C ASN A 102 6.79 -10.04 -2.41
N VAL A 103 5.48 -9.79 -2.56
CA VAL A 103 4.75 -8.87 -1.68
C VAL A 103 4.76 -9.40 -0.25
N SER A 104 4.44 -10.68 -0.04
CA SER A 104 4.41 -11.29 1.29
C SER A 104 5.77 -11.27 1.98
N GLY A 105 6.85 -11.53 1.23
CA GLY A 105 8.23 -11.47 1.71
C GLY A 105 8.63 -10.06 2.13
N LEU A 106 8.27 -9.05 1.33
CA LEU A 106 8.48 -7.64 1.68
C LEU A 106 7.74 -7.26 2.97
N LEU A 107 6.46 -7.62 3.08
CA LEU A 107 5.66 -7.33 4.28
C LEU A 107 6.21 -8.03 5.51
N LYS A 108 6.70 -9.27 5.37
CA LYS A 108 7.35 -10.00 6.45
C LYS A 108 8.65 -9.33 6.88
N MET A 109 9.52 -8.99 5.93
CA MET A 109 10.78 -8.30 6.19
C MET A 109 10.53 -6.98 6.95
N TRP A 110 9.54 -6.20 6.51
CA TRP A 110 9.13 -5.00 7.23
C TRP A 110 8.57 -5.32 8.61
N ALA A 111 7.70 -6.31 8.76
CA ALA A 111 7.17 -6.70 10.08
C ALA A 111 8.28 -7.10 11.06
N ASP A 112 9.34 -7.74 10.56
CA ASP A 112 10.53 -8.14 11.33
C ASP A 112 11.48 -6.96 11.65
N GLY A 113 11.16 -5.74 11.22
CA GLY A 113 11.92 -4.52 11.53
C GLY A 113 12.99 -4.16 10.49
N GLN A 114 13.10 -4.93 9.41
CA GLN A 114 14.18 -4.79 8.44
C GLN A 114 13.76 -3.92 7.26
N ASN A 115 14.65 -3.02 6.84
CA ASN A 115 14.51 -2.17 5.64
C ASN A 115 13.11 -1.52 5.52
N ARG A 116 12.57 -1.03 6.64
CA ARG A 116 11.26 -0.40 6.67
C ARG A 116 11.30 0.96 5.96
N PRO A 117 10.27 1.30 5.18
CA PRO A 117 10.13 2.65 4.67
C PRO A 117 9.87 3.67 5.80
N ASP A 118 10.12 4.93 5.49
CA ASP A 118 9.80 6.03 6.40
C ASP A 118 8.30 6.09 6.68
N ASN A 119 7.92 6.50 7.90
CA ASN A 119 6.53 6.62 8.29
C ASN A 119 5.79 7.62 7.39
N GLY A 120 4.64 7.21 6.86
CA GLY A 120 3.82 7.96 5.91
C GLY A 120 4.19 7.71 4.43
N SER A 121 5.15 6.84 4.14
CA SER A 121 5.57 6.58 2.77
C SER A 121 4.50 5.85 1.95
N LEU A 122 4.40 6.24 0.68
CA LEU A 122 3.68 5.48 -0.36
C LEU A 122 4.70 4.74 -1.21
N ILE A 123 4.66 3.42 -1.20
CA ILE A 123 5.59 2.54 -1.91
C ILE A 123 4.90 1.98 -3.14
N LEU A 124 5.42 2.33 -4.30
CA LEU A 124 5.01 1.75 -5.57
C LEU A 124 5.79 0.46 -5.81
N LEU A 125 5.07 -0.64 -6.00
CA LEU A 125 5.65 -1.89 -6.47
C LEU A 125 5.42 -1.99 -7.98
N GLU A 126 6.51 -2.13 -8.74
CA GLU A 126 6.50 -2.31 -10.20
C GLU A 126 7.52 -3.38 -10.58
N ASN A 127 7.12 -4.40 -11.34
CA ASN A 127 8.00 -5.50 -11.78
C ASN A 127 8.83 -6.11 -10.63
N ASN A 128 8.19 -6.36 -9.48
CA ASN A 128 8.83 -6.89 -8.27
C ASN A 128 9.93 -5.99 -7.67
N LYS A 129 9.96 -4.71 -8.02
CA LYS A 129 10.86 -3.70 -7.46
C LYS A 129 10.07 -2.66 -6.69
N GLN A 130 10.67 -2.17 -5.60
CA GLN A 130 10.12 -1.07 -4.80
C GLN A 130 10.62 0.28 -5.32
N LYS A 131 9.73 1.26 -5.37
CA LYS A 131 10.03 2.65 -5.69
C LYS A 131 9.19 3.57 -4.81
N LEU A 132 9.76 4.67 -4.33
CA LEU A 132 8.97 5.69 -3.64
C LEU A 132 7.98 6.31 -4.62
N ALA A 133 6.69 6.25 -4.28
CA ALA A 133 5.63 6.85 -5.07
C ALA A 133 5.54 8.34 -4.76
N ILE A 134 5.82 9.17 -5.76
CA ILE A 134 5.56 10.60 -5.70
C ILE A 134 4.37 10.87 -6.62
N PRO A 135 3.23 11.36 -6.10
CA PRO A 135 2.06 11.66 -6.90
C PRO A 135 2.41 12.54 -8.10
N SER A 136 1.91 12.21 -9.29
CA SER A 136 2.32 12.87 -10.54
C SER A 136 1.98 14.36 -10.55
N PHE A 137 0.91 14.77 -9.87
CA PHE A 137 0.48 16.16 -9.74
C PHE A 137 1.40 17.01 -8.83
N LEU A 138 2.33 16.39 -8.08
CA LEU A 138 3.34 17.11 -7.29
C LEU A 138 4.67 17.27 -8.03
N LYS A 139 4.86 16.64 -9.19
CA LYS A 139 6.12 16.68 -9.96
C LYS A 139 6.22 17.89 -10.91
N THR A 140 5.17 18.69 -11.03
CA THR A 140 5.05 19.82 -11.97
C THR A 140 5.25 21.19 -11.33
N ARG A 141 6.04 21.29 -10.25
CA ARG A 141 6.49 22.58 -9.68
C ARG A 141 7.99 22.71 -9.69
#